data_AF-A0AA48L790-F1
#
_entry.id   AF-A0AA48L790-F1
#
_cell.length_a   1.000
_cell.length_b   1.000
_cell.length_c   1.000
_cell.angle_alpha   90.00
_cell.angle_beta   90.00
_cell.angle_gamma   90.00
#
_symmetry.space_group_name_H-M   'P 1'
#
loop_
_entity.id
_entity.type
_entity.pdbx_description
1 polymer ?
#
loop_
_entity_poly.entity_id
_entity_poly.type
_entity_poly.pdbx_seq_one_letter_code
_entity_poly.pdbx_strand_id
1 'polypeptide(L)'
;MNPTLGLLRQLAQKPTPLPTPSGEAFALVRRMLQERPRHFREILADGIATSTPEGEEKPVAYKMKKVKGKGKDEVEPVAVPEGHPFLSAGYLKNRIIPVLESQRLVRKAWLDATPGTSLARMSHHQRKHAMWVIQEEGKLAARWEAITDPALDQAGLRRLGGQERLSREAAARSRRETAFTTGREERTERDIMAWADRPAGFTTNLERKHLNTRRNRARPVKEARVAERAAMRAEVATAVQADLKVQGKIANRAARVAAAAIERREAVNEEAAVQVKDRKTLQAEKEAKQQRAARRRKEQRATALKANRQAAKKAEVGDKVQA
;
A
#
# COMPACT_ATOMS: atom_id res chain seq x y z
N MET A 1 18.87 9.50 10.92
CA MET A 1 18.24 8.69 11.97
C MET A 1 17.79 9.66 13.07
N ASN A 2 16.48 9.81 13.30
CA ASN A 2 15.94 10.84 14.20
C ASN A 2 15.62 10.26 15.59
N PRO A 3 16.37 10.60 16.65
CA PRO A 3 16.15 10.08 18.01
C PRO A 3 15.01 10.76 18.79
N THR A 4 14.28 11.70 18.20
CA THR A 4 13.30 12.55 18.91
C THR A 4 11.88 11.96 19.05
N LEU A 5 11.57 10.82 18.42
CA LEU A 5 10.24 10.19 18.53
C LEU A 5 10.09 9.22 19.72
N GLY A 6 11.16 8.99 20.51
CA GLY A 6 11.14 8.07 21.65
C GLY A 6 10.56 8.64 22.95
N LEU A 7 10.63 9.95 23.16
CA LEU A 7 10.31 10.58 24.46
C LEU A 7 8.81 10.88 24.68
N LEU A 8 8.01 11.01 23.62
CA LEU A 8 6.56 11.24 23.75
C LEU A 8 5.75 9.98 24.07
N ARG A 9 6.38 8.79 24.06
CA ARG A 9 5.69 7.53 24.37
C ARG A 9 5.72 7.17 25.86
N GLN A 10 6.57 7.81 26.67
CA GLN A 10 6.76 7.48 28.09
C GLN A 10 5.85 8.25 29.06
N LEU A 11 5.15 9.31 28.62
CA LEU A 11 4.22 10.06 29.48
C LEU A 11 2.75 9.64 29.33
N ALA A 12 2.45 8.69 28.45
CA ALA A 12 1.16 8.02 28.46
C ALA A 12 1.16 6.91 29.52
N GLN A 13 1.34 7.29 30.79
CA GLN A 13 1.03 6.40 31.91
C GLN A 13 -0.42 5.96 31.69
N LYS A 14 -0.62 4.66 31.45
CA LYS A 14 -1.97 4.13 31.30
C LYS A 14 -2.71 4.49 32.59
N PRO A 15 -3.85 5.21 32.51
CA PRO A 15 -4.57 5.61 33.70
C PRO A 15 -4.82 4.35 34.53
N THR A 16 -4.44 4.40 35.80
CA THR A 16 -4.68 3.31 36.75
C THR A 16 -6.15 2.90 36.62
N PRO A 17 -6.44 1.60 36.47
CA PRO A 17 -7.80 1.15 36.31
C PRO A 17 -8.60 1.57 37.55
N LEU A 18 -9.55 2.49 37.34
CA LEU A 18 -10.47 2.93 38.39
C LEU A 18 -11.18 1.69 38.98
N PRO A 19 -11.46 1.70 40.30
CA PRO A 19 -12.14 0.60 40.96
C PRO A 19 -13.54 0.36 40.38
N THR A 20 -14.13 -0.78 40.73
CA THR A 20 -15.47 -1.16 40.29
C THR A 20 -16.52 -0.39 41.12
N PRO A 21 -17.62 0.10 40.52
CA PRO A 21 -18.66 0.78 41.27
C PRO A 21 -19.30 -0.16 42.28
N SER A 22 -19.33 0.27 43.55
CA SER A 22 -19.89 -0.50 44.65
C SER A 22 -21.42 -0.45 44.65
N GLY A 23 -22.06 -1.48 45.22
CA GLY A 23 -23.50 -1.52 45.43
C GLY A 23 -24.02 -0.32 46.24
N GLU A 24 -23.25 0.11 47.24
CA GLU A 24 -23.53 1.29 48.06
C GLU A 24 -23.66 2.57 47.21
N ALA A 25 -22.78 2.75 46.22
CA ALA A 25 -22.83 3.90 45.34
C ALA A 25 -24.15 3.92 44.53
N PHE A 26 -24.59 2.75 44.06
CA PHE A 26 -25.87 2.62 43.37
C PHE A 26 -27.06 2.85 44.32
N ALA A 27 -26.99 2.35 45.56
CA ALA A 27 -28.03 2.54 46.58
C ALA A 27 -28.22 4.02 46.94
N LEU A 28 -27.10 4.76 47.05
CA LEU A 28 -27.13 6.20 47.32
C LEU A 28 -27.81 6.98 46.19
N VAL A 29 -27.48 6.67 44.93
CA VAL A 29 -28.13 7.29 43.77
C VAL A 29 -29.63 6.94 43.73
N ARG A 30 -29.98 5.69 44.01
CA ARG A 30 -31.39 5.25 44.08
C ARG A 30 -32.17 6.09 45.10
N ARG A 31 -31.67 6.18 46.34
CA ARG A 31 -32.31 6.93 47.43
C ARG A 31 -32.54 8.39 47.04
N MET A 32 -31.54 9.05 46.48
CA MET A 32 -31.66 10.44 46.06
C MET A 32 -32.68 10.65 44.93
N LEU A 33 -32.73 9.74 43.96
CA LEU A 33 -33.66 9.85 42.82
C LEU A 33 -35.09 9.41 43.15
N GLN A 34 -35.31 8.61 44.19
CA GLN A 34 -36.62 8.25 44.72
C GLN A 34 -37.34 9.46 45.32
N GLU A 35 -36.61 10.35 45.99
CA GLU A 35 -37.19 11.55 46.58
C GLU A 35 -37.70 12.54 45.52
N ARG A 36 -36.90 12.75 44.47
CA ARG A 36 -37.24 13.63 43.34
C ARG A 36 -36.29 13.43 42.16
N PRO A 37 -36.69 13.84 40.95
CA PRO A 37 -35.76 14.08 39.84
C PRO A 37 -34.67 15.06 40.23
N ARG A 38 -33.41 14.71 39.96
CA ARG A 38 -32.25 15.54 40.33
C ARG A 38 -31.31 15.75 39.16
N HIS A 39 -30.68 16.91 39.12
CA HIS A 39 -29.58 17.15 38.19
C HIS A 39 -28.32 16.43 38.67
N PHE A 40 -27.41 16.06 37.75
CA PHE A 40 -26.14 15.39 38.06
C PHE A 40 -25.36 16.03 39.23
N ARG A 41 -25.30 17.37 39.24
CA ARG A 41 -24.59 18.12 40.29
C ARG A 41 -25.24 18.00 41.66
N GLU A 42 -26.56 17.92 41.71
CA GLU A 42 -27.31 17.76 42.97
C GLU A 42 -27.13 16.35 43.52
N ILE A 43 -27.15 15.33 42.66
CA ILE A 43 -26.84 13.94 43.03
C ILE A 43 -25.45 13.87 43.66
N LEU A 44 -24.46 14.55 43.07
CA LEU A 44 -23.11 14.58 43.63
C LEU A 44 -23.06 15.30 44.98
N ALA A 45 -23.63 16.51 45.07
CA ALA A 45 -23.60 17.33 46.28
C ALA A 45 -24.33 16.65 47.46
N ASP A 46 -25.55 16.17 47.23
CA ASP A 46 -26.36 15.55 48.26
C ASP A 46 -25.82 14.16 48.63
N GLY A 47 -25.21 13.46 47.68
CA GLY A 47 -24.53 12.19 47.95
C GLY A 47 -23.39 12.36 48.95
N ILE A 48 -22.51 13.35 48.70
CA ILE A 48 -21.42 13.70 49.61
C ILE A 48 -21.98 14.11 50.99
N ALA A 49 -22.98 14.99 51.01
CA ALA A 49 -23.59 15.48 52.25
C ALA A 49 -24.23 14.37 53.10
N THR A 50 -24.69 13.27 52.47
CA THR A 50 -25.32 12.14 53.17
C THR A 50 -24.29 11.21 53.82
N SER A 51 -23.09 11.11 53.24
CA SER A 51 -22.03 10.21 53.74
C SER A 51 -21.04 10.85 54.70
N THR A 52 -20.92 12.19 54.70
CA THR A 52 -19.98 12.89 55.58
C THR A 52 -20.58 12.96 56.99
N PRO A 53 -19.89 12.45 58.03
CA PRO A 53 -20.40 12.51 59.40
C PRO A 53 -20.60 13.96 59.85
N GLU A 54 -21.64 14.20 60.65
CA GLU A 54 -21.94 15.52 61.23
C GLU A 54 -20.79 15.98 62.13
N GLY A 55 -19.84 16.75 61.57
CA GLY A 55 -18.68 17.25 62.31
C GLY A 55 -17.53 17.74 61.43
N GLU A 56 -17.39 17.19 60.22
CA GLU A 56 -16.44 17.70 59.22
C GLU A 56 -17.11 18.81 58.40
N GLU A 57 -16.37 19.87 58.06
CA GLU A 57 -16.88 20.98 57.25
C GLU A 57 -17.52 20.43 55.98
N LYS A 58 -18.86 20.51 55.90
CA LYS A 58 -19.62 20.06 54.72
C LYS A 58 -19.00 20.71 53.49
N PRO A 59 -18.38 19.96 52.57
CA PRO A 59 -17.70 20.55 51.44
C PRO A 59 -18.73 21.36 50.65
N VAL A 60 -18.55 22.68 50.63
CA VAL A 60 -19.44 23.58 49.89
C VAL A 60 -19.35 23.18 48.43
N ALA A 61 -20.44 22.63 47.89
CA ALA A 61 -20.52 22.08 46.53
C ALA A 61 -20.26 23.12 45.40
N TYR A 62 -19.94 24.35 45.76
CA TYR A 62 -19.72 25.48 44.87
C TYR A 62 -18.76 26.50 45.53
N LYS A 63 -17.46 26.42 45.21
CA LYS A 63 -16.61 27.62 45.19
C LYS A 63 -16.40 27.99 43.72
N MET A 64 -17.31 28.78 43.16
CA MET A 64 -17.01 29.48 41.91
C MET A 64 -16.00 30.57 42.25
N LYS A 65 -14.71 30.29 42.04
CA LYS A 65 -13.69 31.32 42.08
C LYS A 65 -13.92 32.21 40.86
N LYS A 66 -14.55 33.36 41.06
CA LYS A 66 -14.68 34.38 40.01
C LYS A 66 -13.28 34.83 39.63
N VAL A 67 -12.71 34.23 38.59
CA VAL A 67 -11.48 34.72 37.99
C VAL A 67 -11.86 35.98 37.22
N LYS A 68 -11.36 37.14 37.66
CA LYS A 68 -11.64 38.43 37.05
C LYS A 68 -10.91 38.51 35.69
N GLY A 69 -11.53 38.01 34.63
CA GLY A 69 -11.01 38.03 33.26
C GLY A 69 -11.93 37.30 32.27
N LYS A 70 -11.77 37.56 30.96
CA LYS A 70 -12.48 36.86 29.85
C LYS A 70 -12.04 35.39 29.68
N GLY A 71 -11.71 34.71 30.77
CA GLY A 71 -11.46 33.27 30.81
C GLY A 71 -12.78 32.54 31.06
N LYS A 72 -12.96 31.37 30.44
CA LYS A 72 -14.09 30.49 30.76
C LYS A 72 -14.09 30.24 32.27
N ASP A 73 -15.25 30.36 32.92
CA ASP A 73 -15.40 29.99 34.33
C ASP A 73 -14.93 28.55 34.50
N GLU A 74 -13.74 28.39 35.08
CA GLU A 74 -13.19 27.09 35.39
C GLU A 74 -13.92 26.60 36.64
N VAL A 75 -14.92 25.75 36.42
CA VAL A 75 -15.68 25.13 37.51
C VAL A 75 -14.72 24.17 38.19
N GLU A 76 -14.19 24.57 39.35
CA GLU A 76 -13.37 23.69 40.18
C GLU A 76 -14.15 22.38 40.40
N PRO A 77 -13.54 21.21 40.10
CA PRO A 77 -14.19 19.94 40.30
C PRO A 77 -14.52 19.80 41.78
N VAL A 78 -15.78 19.51 42.10
CA VAL A 78 -16.22 19.23 43.48
C VAL A 78 -15.35 18.11 44.03
N ALA A 79 -14.52 18.45 45.03
CA ALA A 79 -13.66 17.50 45.71
C ALA A 79 -14.56 16.52 46.48
N VAL A 80 -14.52 15.26 46.07
CA VAL A 80 -15.22 14.17 46.75
C VAL A 80 -14.28 13.67 47.86
N PRO A 81 -14.73 13.57 49.12
CA PRO A 81 -13.90 13.05 50.21
C PRO A 81 -13.33 11.67 49.88
N GLU A 82 -12.12 11.39 50.35
CA GLU A 82 -11.51 10.08 50.18
C GLU A 82 -12.36 9.01 50.88
N GLY A 83 -12.54 7.85 50.23
CA GLY A 83 -13.41 6.78 50.73
C GLY A 83 -14.90 6.91 50.38
N HIS A 84 -15.34 8.01 49.77
CA HIS A 84 -16.73 8.15 49.33
C HIS A 84 -17.10 7.15 48.21
N PRO A 85 -18.31 6.56 48.19
CA PRO A 85 -18.74 5.60 47.16
C PRO A 85 -18.62 6.10 45.71
N PHE A 86 -18.76 7.42 45.51
CA PHE A 86 -18.59 8.06 44.20
C PHE A 86 -17.14 8.28 43.77
N LEU A 87 -16.14 8.28 44.65
CA LEU A 87 -14.71 8.53 44.40
C LEU A 87 -14.33 9.87 43.73
N SER A 88 -15.05 10.29 42.69
CA SER A 88 -14.93 11.57 42.00
C SER A 88 -16.22 11.88 41.24
N ALA A 89 -16.42 13.16 40.89
CA ALA A 89 -17.50 13.56 39.99
C ALA A 89 -17.45 12.81 38.65
N GLY A 90 -16.24 12.63 38.09
CA GLY A 90 -16.03 11.90 36.85
C GLY A 90 -16.44 10.44 36.93
N TYR A 91 -16.26 9.81 38.09
CA TYR A 91 -16.64 8.42 38.30
C TYR A 91 -18.16 8.23 38.38
N LEU A 92 -18.88 9.09 39.10
CA LEU A 92 -20.36 9.10 39.07
C LEU A 92 -20.88 9.26 37.63
N LYS A 93 -20.33 10.23 36.89
CA LYS A 93 -20.76 10.55 35.52
C LYS A 93 -20.45 9.46 34.51
N ASN A 94 -19.27 8.85 34.60
CA ASN A 94 -18.74 7.98 33.54
C ASN A 94 -18.83 6.49 33.88
N ARG A 95 -19.04 6.12 35.15
CA ARG A 95 -19.13 4.71 35.60
C ARG A 95 -20.50 4.37 36.16
N ILE A 96 -20.99 5.14 37.14
CA ILE A 96 -22.22 4.77 37.86
C ILE A 96 -23.46 5.04 37.00
N ILE A 97 -23.64 6.28 36.53
CA ILE A 97 -24.82 6.67 35.76
C ILE A 97 -24.97 5.86 34.46
N PRO A 98 -23.92 5.64 33.64
CA PRO A 98 -24.06 4.86 32.42
C PRO A 98 -24.46 3.41 32.68
N VAL A 99 -24.06 2.83 33.81
CA VAL A 99 -24.49 1.48 34.21
C VAL A 99 -25.97 1.49 34.56
N LEU A 100 -26.42 2.43 35.41
CA LEU A 100 -27.84 2.56 35.76
C LEU A 100 -28.73 2.84 34.54
N GLU A 101 -28.26 3.68 33.61
CA GLU A 101 -28.94 4.00 32.36
C GLU A 101 -28.97 2.79 31.43
N SER A 102 -27.88 2.02 31.34
CA SER A 102 -27.85 0.79 30.53
C SER A 102 -28.92 -0.20 30.99
N GLN A 103 -29.09 -0.32 32.32
CA GLN A 103 -30.07 -1.16 33.03
C GLN A 103 -31.50 -0.63 33.03
N ARG A 104 -31.73 0.54 32.40
CA ARG A 104 -33.00 1.27 32.41
C ARG A 104 -33.53 1.53 33.81
N LEU A 105 -32.63 1.61 34.79
CA LEU A 105 -32.98 1.95 36.16
C LEU A 105 -33.19 3.46 36.30
N VAL A 106 -32.46 4.23 35.50
CA VAL A 106 -32.60 5.69 35.39
C VAL A 106 -32.72 6.12 33.93
N ARG A 107 -33.39 7.24 33.69
CA ARG A 107 -33.40 7.92 32.38
C ARG A 107 -33.08 9.40 32.53
N LYS A 108 -32.49 9.97 31.49
CA LYS A 108 -32.34 11.41 31.36
C LYS A 108 -33.64 12.01 30.81
N ALA A 109 -34.20 12.98 31.53
CA ALA A 109 -35.40 13.72 31.14
C ALA A 109 -35.13 15.23 31.16
N TRP A 110 -35.77 15.96 30.24
CA TRP A 110 -35.70 17.42 30.18
C TRP A 110 -36.89 18.00 30.93
N LEU A 111 -36.65 18.44 32.16
CA LEU A 111 -37.66 18.88 33.11
C LEU A 111 -37.34 20.27 33.65
N ASP A 112 -38.34 20.99 34.13
CA ASP A 112 -38.14 22.30 34.77
C ASP A 112 -37.46 22.14 36.13
N ALA A 113 -36.59 23.09 36.50
CA ALA A 113 -35.86 22.99 37.76
C ALA A 113 -36.84 23.01 38.94
N THR A 114 -36.69 22.03 39.84
CA THR A 114 -37.52 21.93 41.04
C THR A 114 -37.34 23.18 41.90
N PRO A 115 -38.42 23.87 42.31
CA PRO A 115 -38.31 25.09 43.12
C PRO A 115 -37.53 24.82 44.42
N GLY A 116 -36.67 25.77 44.80
CA GLY A 116 -35.81 25.64 45.99
C GLY A 116 -34.44 24.98 45.77
N THR A 117 -34.18 24.43 44.58
CA THR A 117 -32.85 23.88 44.23
C THR A 117 -31.84 24.95 43.82
N SER A 118 -30.54 24.62 43.88
CA SER A 118 -29.48 25.52 43.41
C SER A 118 -29.61 25.82 41.90
N LEU A 119 -30.07 24.85 41.10
CA LEU A 119 -30.37 25.08 39.68
C LEU A 119 -31.53 26.05 39.48
N ALA A 120 -32.59 25.98 40.29
CA ALA A 120 -33.68 26.95 40.22
C ALA A 120 -33.19 28.38 40.49
N ARG A 121 -32.21 28.56 41.40
CA ARG A 121 -31.60 29.87 41.69
C ARG A 121 -30.75 30.40 40.53
N MET A 122 -30.10 29.52 39.76
CA MET A 122 -29.26 29.90 38.63
C MET A 122 -30.04 30.06 37.30
N SER A 123 -31.23 29.49 37.22
CA SER A 123 -32.04 29.46 36.01
C SER A 123 -32.83 30.76 35.85
N HIS A 124 -32.17 31.82 35.40
CA HIS A 124 -32.84 33.10 35.11
C HIS A 124 -33.89 33.02 33.99
N HIS A 125 -33.94 31.92 33.23
CA HIS A 125 -34.90 31.67 32.15
C HIS A 125 -35.51 30.27 32.35
N GLN A 126 -36.77 30.06 31.93
CA GLN A 126 -37.51 28.79 31.94
C GLN A 126 -36.90 27.73 31.00
N ARG A 127 -35.60 27.47 31.11
CA ARG A 127 -34.92 26.45 30.34
C ARG A 127 -35.10 25.12 31.05
N LYS A 128 -35.56 24.12 30.31
CA LYS A 128 -35.58 22.73 30.78
C LYS A 128 -34.15 22.27 31.04
N HIS A 129 -33.95 21.61 32.17
CA HIS A 129 -32.66 21.06 32.57
C HIS A 129 -32.65 19.54 32.38
N ALA A 130 -31.47 19.01 32.10
CA ALA A 130 -31.27 17.58 32.02
C ALA A 130 -31.24 16.96 33.43
N MET A 131 -32.35 16.39 33.85
CA MET A 131 -32.50 15.72 35.14
C MET A 131 -32.49 14.21 34.96
N TRP A 132 -31.97 13.50 35.96
CA TRP A 132 -32.08 12.06 36.05
C TRP A 132 -33.34 11.70 36.82
N VAL A 133 -34.10 10.78 36.26
CA VAL A 133 -35.38 10.30 36.80
C VAL A 133 -35.27 8.80 36.95
N ILE A 134 -35.69 8.29 38.11
CA ILE A 134 -35.82 6.85 38.32
C ILE A 134 -36.93 6.30 37.42
N GLN A 135 -36.68 5.15 36.78
CA GLN A 135 -37.75 4.41 36.11
C GLN A 135 -38.34 3.45 37.14
N GLU A 136 -39.33 3.96 37.87
CA GLU A 136 -40.15 3.12 38.71
C GLU A 136 -41.18 2.42 37.83
N GLU A 137 -41.20 1.09 37.88
CA GLU A 137 -42.39 0.34 38.32
C GLU A 137 -42.27 -1.16 38.02
N GLY A 138 -42.53 -1.97 39.05
CA GLY A 138 -42.69 -3.43 38.97
C GLY A 138 -41.40 -4.20 38.68
N LYS A 139 -41.20 -4.58 37.40
CA LYS A 139 -40.20 -5.58 36.98
C LYS A 139 -38.74 -5.15 37.19
N LEU A 140 -38.49 -3.86 37.47
CA LEU A 140 -37.16 -3.31 37.70
C LEU A 140 -36.74 -3.34 39.18
N ALA A 141 -37.64 -3.65 40.12
CA ALA A 141 -37.32 -3.69 41.56
C ALA A 141 -36.23 -4.72 41.87
N ALA A 142 -36.35 -5.94 41.36
CA ALA A 142 -35.34 -7.00 41.54
C ALA A 142 -33.96 -6.62 40.94
N ARG A 143 -33.94 -5.80 39.88
CA ARG A 143 -32.68 -5.30 39.31
C ARG A 143 -32.03 -4.26 40.19
N TRP A 144 -32.84 -3.37 40.77
CA TRP A 144 -32.35 -2.43 41.77
C TRP A 144 -31.75 -3.19 42.95
N GLU A 145 -32.42 -4.19 43.50
CA GLU A 145 -31.88 -5.03 44.59
C GLU A 145 -30.55 -5.66 44.21
N ALA A 146 -30.45 -6.29 43.04
CA ALA A 146 -29.23 -6.93 42.56
C ALA A 146 -28.06 -5.96 42.36
N ILE A 147 -28.32 -4.73 41.90
CA ILE A 147 -27.25 -3.73 41.68
C ILE A 147 -26.89 -2.97 42.96
N THR A 148 -27.79 -2.90 43.94
CA THR A 148 -27.53 -2.24 45.23
C THR A 148 -26.90 -3.16 46.27
N ASP A 149 -26.69 -4.44 45.95
CA ASP A 149 -26.05 -5.41 46.83
C ASP A 149 -24.63 -4.94 47.22
N PRO A 150 -24.32 -4.74 48.50
CA PRO A 150 -22.98 -4.35 48.94
C PRO A 150 -21.89 -5.35 48.53
N ALA A 151 -22.26 -6.63 48.31
CA ALA A 151 -21.36 -7.67 47.83
C ALA A 151 -21.14 -7.66 46.30
N LEU A 152 -21.68 -6.67 45.57
CA LEU A 152 -21.56 -6.59 44.11
C LEU A 152 -20.11 -6.45 43.66
N ASP A 153 -19.61 -7.48 42.98
CA ASP A 153 -18.29 -7.52 42.39
C ASP A 153 -18.30 -7.13 40.90
N GLN A 154 -17.11 -7.01 40.32
CA GLN A 154 -16.98 -6.65 38.90
C GLN A 154 -17.56 -7.72 37.96
N ALA A 155 -17.45 -9.00 38.34
CA ALA A 155 -18.00 -10.08 37.54
C ALA A 155 -19.53 -10.06 37.58
N GLY A 156 -20.14 -9.83 38.74
CA GLY A 156 -21.58 -9.62 38.93
C GLY A 156 -22.10 -8.47 38.08
N LEU A 157 -21.42 -7.31 38.11
CA LEU A 157 -21.80 -6.17 37.29
C LEU A 157 -21.71 -6.46 35.78
N ARG A 158 -20.66 -7.17 35.34
CA ARG A 158 -20.53 -7.60 33.95
C ARG A 158 -21.61 -8.60 33.54
N ARG A 159 -22.00 -9.52 34.43
CA ARG A 159 -23.11 -10.46 34.18
C ARG A 159 -24.43 -9.72 34.01
N LEU A 160 -24.74 -8.77 34.89
CA LEU A 160 -25.95 -7.95 34.80
C LEU A 160 -25.99 -7.13 33.49
N GLY A 161 -24.91 -6.43 33.16
CA GLY A 161 -24.83 -5.65 31.92
C GLY A 161 -24.77 -6.51 30.64
N GLY A 162 -24.16 -7.69 30.71
CA GLY A 162 -24.06 -8.63 29.60
C GLY A 162 -25.40 -9.28 29.25
N GLN A 163 -26.14 -9.76 30.25
CA GLN A 163 -27.48 -10.31 30.07
C GLN A 163 -28.43 -9.29 29.42
N GLU A 164 -28.34 -8.04 29.84
CA GLU A 164 -29.18 -7.01 29.26
C GLU A 164 -28.84 -6.69 27.81
N ARG A 165 -27.55 -6.56 27.48
CA ARG A 165 -27.12 -6.37 26.08
C ARG A 165 -27.67 -7.48 25.19
N LEU A 166 -27.53 -8.74 25.62
CA LEU A 166 -28.08 -9.89 24.90
C LEU A 166 -29.60 -9.81 24.78
N SER A 167 -30.32 -9.47 25.87
CA SER A 167 -31.78 -9.33 25.83
C SER A 167 -32.24 -8.20 24.89
N ARG A 168 -31.48 -7.10 24.81
CA ARG A 168 -31.77 -5.96 23.93
C ARG A 168 -31.51 -6.31 22.48
N GLU A 169 -30.41 -7.00 22.21
CA GLU A 169 -30.10 -7.49 20.87
C GLU A 169 -31.14 -8.51 20.39
N ALA A 170 -31.56 -9.43 21.26
CA ALA A 170 -32.64 -10.38 20.97
C ALA A 170 -33.98 -9.67 20.70
N ALA A 171 -34.36 -8.71 21.56
CA ALA A 171 -35.60 -7.93 21.37
C ALA A 171 -35.55 -7.06 20.11
N ALA A 172 -34.40 -6.45 19.81
CA ALA A 172 -34.21 -5.67 18.58
C ALA A 172 -34.27 -6.57 17.34
N ARG A 173 -33.69 -7.77 17.40
CA ARG A 173 -33.75 -8.77 16.34
C ARG A 173 -35.19 -9.23 16.10
N SER A 174 -35.94 -9.57 17.16
CA SER A 174 -37.36 -9.94 17.06
C SER A 174 -38.23 -8.80 16.50
N ARG A 175 -37.98 -7.55 16.91
CA ARG A 175 -38.66 -6.37 16.33
C ARG A 175 -38.38 -6.19 14.85
N ARG A 176 -37.15 -6.44 14.41
CA ARG A 176 -36.79 -6.41 12.98
C ARG A 176 -37.42 -7.55 12.20
N GLU A 177 -37.41 -8.77 12.75
CA GLU A 177 -38.04 -9.92 12.11
C GLU A 177 -39.54 -9.69 11.93
N THR A 178 -40.23 -9.12 12.93
CA THR A 178 -41.65 -8.74 12.83
C THR A 178 -41.90 -7.59 11.84
N ALA A 179 -41.06 -6.55 11.86
CA ALA A 179 -41.12 -5.45 10.89
C ALA A 179 -40.90 -5.95 9.44
N PHE A 180 -40.01 -6.93 9.27
CA PHE A 180 -39.80 -7.59 7.99
C PHE A 180 -41.02 -8.41 7.55
N THR A 181 -41.59 -9.26 8.41
CA THR A 181 -42.77 -10.06 8.06
C THR A 181 -44.00 -9.21 7.71
N THR A 182 -44.08 -8.00 8.27
CA THR A 182 -45.15 -7.04 8.00
C THR A 182 -44.86 -6.13 6.81
N GLY A 183 -43.71 -6.29 6.14
CA GLY A 183 -43.30 -5.49 5.00
C GLY A 183 -42.96 -4.03 5.32
N ARG A 184 -42.79 -3.67 6.61
CA ARG A 184 -42.42 -2.32 7.04
C ARG A 184 -40.94 -2.01 6.91
N GLU A 185 -40.08 -3.02 6.94
CA GLU A 185 -38.63 -2.87 6.90
C GLU A 185 -38.03 -3.85 5.88
N GLU A 186 -37.16 -3.36 5.01
CA GLU A 186 -36.41 -4.19 4.07
C GLU A 186 -35.28 -4.95 4.80
N ARG A 187 -34.95 -6.17 4.34
CA ARG A 187 -33.82 -6.92 4.91
C ARG A 187 -32.53 -6.15 4.70
N THR A 188 -31.68 -6.10 5.73
CA THR A 188 -30.34 -5.54 5.55
C THR A 188 -29.52 -6.43 4.62
N GLU A 189 -28.53 -5.88 3.93
CA GLU A 189 -27.69 -6.65 3.00
C GLU A 189 -26.98 -7.85 3.66
N ARG A 190 -26.71 -7.76 4.95
CA ARG A 190 -26.12 -8.88 5.72
C ARG A 190 -27.13 -10.00 5.91
N ASP A 191 -28.39 -9.66 6.16
CA ASP A 191 -29.49 -10.62 6.29
C ASP A 191 -29.81 -11.25 4.93
N ILE A 192 -29.73 -10.47 3.84
CA ILE A 192 -29.87 -10.97 2.47
C ILE A 192 -28.76 -11.98 2.14
N MET A 193 -27.52 -11.75 2.59
CA MET A 193 -26.43 -12.71 2.40
C MET A 193 -26.59 -13.98 3.24
N ALA A 194 -27.22 -13.89 4.41
CA ALA A 194 -27.51 -15.05 5.26
C ALA A 194 -28.79 -15.81 4.83
N TRP A 195 -29.52 -15.31 3.83
CA TRP A 195 -30.73 -15.92 3.33
C TRP A 195 -30.39 -17.16 2.50
N ALA A 196 -30.71 -18.35 3.04
CA ALA A 196 -30.41 -19.63 2.41
C ALA A 196 -30.99 -19.77 1.00
N ASP A 197 -32.26 -19.38 0.80
CA ASP A 197 -32.97 -19.50 -0.47
C ASP A 197 -32.95 -18.22 -1.30
N ARG A 198 -31.80 -17.54 -1.35
CA ARG A 198 -31.66 -16.30 -2.13
C ARG A 198 -31.88 -16.58 -3.63
N PRO A 199 -32.71 -15.78 -4.35
CA PRO A 199 -32.86 -15.91 -5.79
C PRO A 199 -31.52 -15.83 -6.52
N ALA A 200 -31.31 -16.73 -7.48
CA ALA A 200 -30.12 -16.72 -8.32
C ALA A 200 -30.03 -15.40 -9.09
N GLY A 201 -28.86 -14.75 -9.06
CA GLY A 201 -28.62 -13.46 -9.71
C GLY A 201 -28.86 -12.22 -8.84
N PHE A 202 -29.41 -12.37 -7.62
CA PHE A 202 -29.53 -11.24 -6.69
C PHE A 202 -28.17 -10.92 -6.06
N THR A 203 -27.48 -9.86 -6.52
CA THR A 203 -26.22 -9.40 -5.92
C THR A 203 -26.43 -8.24 -4.97
N THR A 204 -25.83 -8.26 -3.77
CA THR A 204 -25.93 -7.14 -2.80
C THR A 204 -24.91 -6.04 -3.09
N ASN A 205 -25.10 -4.80 -2.58
CA ASN A 205 -24.05 -3.78 -2.72
C ASN A 205 -22.80 -4.15 -1.94
N LEU A 206 -22.92 -4.82 -0.80
CA LEU A 206 -21.80 -5.40 -0.06
C LEU A 206 -20.95 -6.36 -0.91
N GLU A 207 -21.59 -7.28 -1.65
CA GLU A 207 -20.89 -8.16 -2.58
C GLU A 207 -20.17 -7.36 -3.68
N ARG A 208 -20.85 -6.36 -4.27
CA ARG A 208 -20.25 -5.47 -5.27
C ARG A 208 -19.07 -4.69 -4.70
N LYS A 209 -19.19 -4.16 -3.49
CA LYS A 209 -18.10 -3.46 -2.77
C LYS A 209 -16.93 -4.39 -2.49
N HIS A 210 -17.17 -5.61 -2.00
CA HIS A 210 -16.11 -6.59 -1.78
C HIS A 210 -15.39 -6.98 -3.07
N LEU A 211 -16.14 -7.20 -4.16
CA LEU A 211 -15.56 -7.43 -5.48
C LEU A 211 -14.71 -6.25 -5.96
N ASN A 212 -15.20 -5.03 -5.81
CA ASN A 212 -14.45 -3.82 -6.17
C ASN A 212 -13.19 -3.65 -5.31
N THR A 213 -13.27 -3.88 -4.00
CA THR A 213 -12.09 -3.87 -3.12
C THR A 213 -11.07 -4.93 -3.54
N ARG A 214 -11.51 -6.13 -3.87
CA ARG A 214 -10.62 -7.21 -4.35
C ARG A 214 -10.00 -6.86 -5.70
N ARG A 215 -10.77 -6.30 -6.64
CA ARG A 215 -10.27 -5.80 -7.93
C ARG A 215 -9.25 -4.69 -7.73
N ASN A 216 -9.54 -3.71 -6.87
CA ASN A 216 -8.64 -2.60 -6.56
C ASN A 216 -7.34 -3.05 -5.91
N ARG A 217 -7.37 -4.09 -5.05
CA ARG A 217 -6.15 -4.69 -4.47
C ARG A 217 -5.34 -5.46 -5.52
N ALA A 218 -5.99 -6.15 -6.44
CA ALA A 218 -5.31 -6.93 -7.49
C ALA A 218 -4.77 -6.06 -8.64
N ARG A 219 -5.39 -4.90 -8.89
CA ARG A 219 -5.03 -3.96 -9.95
C ARG A 219 -3.57 -3.49 -9.91
N PRO A 220 -3.01 -2.97 -8.79
CA PRO A 220 -1.63 -2.52 -8.76
C PRO A 220 -0.63 -3.65 -9.03
N VAL A 221 -0.93 -4.87 -8.58
CA VAL A 221 -0.09 -6.05 -8.87
C VAL A 221 -0.09 -6.38 -10.36
N LYS A 222 -1.26 -6.30 -11.02
CA LYS A 222 -1.34 -6.50 -12.47
C LYS A 222 -0.63 -5.38 -13.24
N GLU A 223 -0.81 -4.14 -12.84
CA GLU A 223 -0.18 -2.97 -13.48
C GLU A 223 1.34 -3.02 -13.33
N ALA A 224 1.86 -3.40 -12.14
CA ALA A 224 3.29 -3.61 -11.92
C ALA A 224 3.88 -4.68 -12.85
N ARG A 225 3.20 -5.82 -13.01
CA ARG A 225 3.63 -6.88 -13.95
C ARG A 225 3.63 -6.42 -15.40
N VAL A 226 2.66 -5.59 -15.79
CA VAL A 226 2.61 -5.02 -17.15
C VAL A 226 3.75 -4.04 -17.35
N ALA A 227 4.04 -3.19 -16.36
CA ALA A 227 5.14 -2.24 -16.40
C ALA A 227 6.51 -2.95 -16.47
N GLU A 228 6.72 -3.99 -15.67
CA GLU A 228 7.94 -4.82 -15.68
C GLU A 228 8.15 -5.48 -17.05
N ARG A 229 7.10 -6.06 -17.63
CA ARG A 229 7.18 -6.63 -18.99
C ARG A 229 7.49 -5.58 -20.05
N ALA A 230 6.94 -4.37 -19.91
CA ALA A 230 7.24 -3.28 -20.82
C ALA A 230 8.71 -2.82 -20.70
N ALA A 231 9.24 -2.73 -19.48
CA ALA A 231 10.64 -2.42 -19.22
C ALA A 231 11.58 -3.48 -19.83
N MET A 232 11.32 -4.77 -19.58
CA MET A 232 12.09 -5.87 -20.18
C MET A 232 12.08 -5.82 -21.72
N ARG A 233 10.93 -5.51 -22.33
CA ARG A 233 10.86 -5.35 -23.80
C ARG A 233 11.67 -4.17 -24.30
N ALA A 234 11.67 -3.05 -23.57
CA ALA A 234 12.48 -1.88 -23.93
C ALA A 234 13.98 -2.21 -23.83
N GLU A 235 14.41 -2.91 -22.78
CA GLU A 235 15.80 -3.36 -22.62
C GLU A 235 16.23 -4.34 -23.72
N VAL A 236 15.36 -5.29 -24.09
CA VAL A 236 15.63 -6.19 -25.21
C VAL A 236 15.73 -5.40 -26.52
N ALA A 237 14.86 -4.42 -26.76
CA ALA A 237 14.90 -3.61 -27.97
C ALA A 237 16.19 -2.77 -28.05
N THR A 238 16.66 -2.19 -26.94
CA THR A 238 17.93 -1.45 -26.92
C THR A 238 19.13 -2.38 -27.13
N ALA A 239 19.12 -3.58 -26.54
CA ALA A 239 20.15 -4.60 -26.76
C ALA A 239 20.21 -5.05 -28.23
N VAL A 240 19.06 -5.31 -28.86
CA VAL A 240 18.97 -5.67 -30.29
C VAL A 240 19.49 -4.54 -31.17
N GLN A 241 19.14 -3.27 -30.88
CA GLN A 241 19.70 -2.13 -31.62
C GLN A 241 21.21 -1.99 -31.47
N ALA A 242 21.76 -2.27 -30.27
CA ALA A 242 23.20 -2.27 -30.05
C ALA A 242 23.88 -3.39 -30.85
N ASP A 243 23.31 -4.59 -30.88
CA ASP A 243 23.85 -5.72 -31.65
C ASP A 243 23.85 -5.44 -33.15
N LEU A 244 22.75 -4.88 -33.71
CA LEU A 244 22.68 -4.47 -35.11
C LEU A 244 23.77 -3.46 -35.48
N LYS A 245 24.11 -2.53 -34.58
CA LYS A 245 25.22 -1.58 -34.80
C LYS A 245 26.58 -2.29 -34.82
N VAL A 246 26.79 -3.28 -33.95
CA VAL A 246 28.01 -4.08 -33.92
C VAL A 246 28.12 -4.91 -35.20
N GLN A 247 27.05 -5.60 -35.60
CA GLN A 247 26.99 -6.35 -36.85
C GLN A 247 27.28 -5.45 -38.07
N GLY A 248 26.74 -4.24 -38.11
CA GLY A 248 27.05 -3.26 -39.16
C GLY A 248 28.53 -2.88 -39.22
N LYS A 249 29.19 -2.71 -38.06
CA LYS A 249 30.65 -2.47 -38.00
C LYS A 249 31.45 -3.68 -38.49
N ILE A 250 31.05 -4.89 -38.12
CA ILE A 250 31.68 -6.13 -38.57
C ILE A 250 31.54 -6.27 -40.09
N ALA A 251 30.34 -6.07 -40.63
CA ALA A 251 30.07 -6.13 -42.06
C ALA A 251 30.91 -5.09 -42.85
N ASN A 252 30.97 -3.83 -42.37
CA ASN A 252 31.81 -2.81 -42.98
C ASN A 252 33.30 -3.16 -42.96
N ARG A 253 33.79 -3.76 -41.86
CA ARG A 253 35.18 -4.22 -41.77
C ARG A 253 35.44 -5.37 -42.75
N ALA A 254 34.53 -6.34 -42.83
CA ALA A 254 34.61 -7.45 -43.78
C ALA A 254 34.64 -6.96 -45.24
N ALA A 255 33.77 -5.99 -45.58
CA ALA A 255 33.75 -5.38 -46.91
C ALA A 255 35.08 -4.69 -47.25
N ARG A 256 35.67 -3.94 -46.31
CA ARG A 256 37.00 -3.31 -46.52
C ARG A 256 38.12 -4.34 -46.72
N VAL A 257 38.10 -5.42 -45.94
CA VAL A 257 39.08 -6.52 -46.10
C VAL A 257 38.91 -7.22 -47.45
N ALA A 258 37.67 -7.46 -47.87
CA ALA A 258 37.37 -8.05 -49.18
C ALA A 258 37.83 -7.13 -50.33
N ALA A 259 37.55 -5.83 -50.26
CA ALA A 259 38.00 -4.85 -51.24
C ALA A 259 39.53 -4.81 -51.36
N ALA A 260 40.23 -4.73 -50.23
CA ALA A 260 41.71 -4.77 -50.21
C ALA A 260 42.28 -6.09 -50.75
N ALA A 261 41.58 -7.21 -50.56
CA ALA A 261 41.97 -8.49 -51.13
C ALA A 261 41.77 -8.55 -52.66
N ILE A 262 40.74 -7.90 -53.18
CA ILE A 262 40.51 -7.76 -54.63
C ILE A 262 41.60 -6.89 -55.25
N GLU A 263 41.88 -5.71 -54.69
CA GLU A 263 42.96 -4.81 -55.16
C GLU A 263 44.32 -5.52 -55.19
N ARG A 264 44.65 -6.30 -54.15
CA ARG A 264 45.87 -7.12 -54.14
C ARG A 264 45.90 -8.17 -55.24
N ARG A 265 44.77 -8.82 -55.53
CA ARG A 265 44.68 -9.81 -56.62
C ARG A 265 44.85 -9.15 -57.98
N GLU A 266 44.26 -7.97 -58.18
CA GLU A 266 44.41 -7.19 -59.40
C GLU A 266 45.87 -6.78 -59.62
N ALA A 267 46.54 -6.25 -58.59
CA ALA A 267 47.97 -5.92 -58.66
C ALA A 267 48.85 -7.13 -59.01
N VAL A 268 48.61 -8.30 -58.38
CA VAL A 268 49.34 -9.54 -58.71
C VAL A 268 49.06 -9.99 -60.15
N ASN A 269 47.83 -9.84 -60.64
CA ASN A 269 47.48 -10.17 -62.02
C ASN A 269 48.15 -9.23 -63.03
N GLU A 270 48.25 -7.94 -62.72
CA GLU A 270 48.97 -6.96 -63.55
C GLU A 270 50.47 -7.27 -63.60
N GLU A 271 51.09 -7.54 -62.45
CA GLU A 271 52.50 -7.97 -62.38
C GLU A 271 52.73 -9.25 -63.19
N ALA A 272 51.85 -10.25 -63.06
CA ALA A 272 51.90 -11.47 -63.84
C ALA A 272 51.76 -11.20 -65.35
N ALA A 273 50.88 -10.27 -65.75
CA ALA A 273 50.72 -9.88 -67.15
C ALA A 273 51.98 -9.21 -67.72
N VAL A 274 52.66 -8.36 -66.94
CA VAL A 274 53.96 -7.77 -67.31
C VAL A 274 55.01 -8.86 -67.49
N GLN A 275 55.15 -9.78 -66.52
CA GLN A 275 56.10 -10.89 -66.61
C GLN A 275 55.85 -11.79 -67.84
N VAL A 276 54.58 -12.02 -68.21
CA VAL A 276 54.23 -12.77 -69.42
C VAL A 276 54.66 -12.02 -70.68
N LYS A 277 54.47 -10.69 -70.74
CA LYS A 277 54.95 -9.87 -71.87
C LYS A 277 56.47 -9.92 -71.99
N ASP A 278 57.18 -9.76 -70.88
CA ASP A 278 58.65 -9.83 -70.85
C ASP A 278 59.18 -11.20 -71.27
N ARG A 279 58.52 -12.29 -70.85
CA ARG A 279 58.87 -13.64 -71.33
C ARG A 279 58.66 -13.80 -72.83
N LYS A 280 57.56 -13.25 -73.38
CA LYS A 280 57.28 -13.29 -74.82
C LYS A 280 58.31 -12.49 -75.63
N THR A 281 58.72 -11.31 -75.16
CA THR A 281 59.76 -10.51 -75.84
C THR A 281 61.11 -11.22 -75.81
N LEU A 282 61.52 -11.77 -74.65
CA LEU A 282 62.74 -12.57 -74.52
C LEU A 282 62.71 -13.81 -75.42
N GLN A 283 61.56 -14.48 -75.56
CA GLN A 283 61.41 -15.61 -76.47
C GLN A 283 61.53 -15.18 -77.94
N ALA A 284 60.86 -14.09 -78.32
CA ALA A 284 60.95 -13.55 -79.67
C ALA A 284 62.40 -13.14 -80.04
N GLU A 285 63.15 -12.56 -79.11
CA GLU A 285 64.57 -12.25 -79.29
C GLU A 285 65.43 -13.52 -79.46
N LYS A 286 65.18 -14.55 -78.64
CA LYS A 286 65.85 -15.85 -78.78
C LYS A 286 65.58 -16.47 -80.15
N GLU A 287 64.32 -16.48 -80.58
CA GLU A 287 63.92 -16.98 -81.91
C GLU A 287 64.55 -16.15 -83.04
N ALA A 288 64.55 -14.83 -82.95
CA ALA A 288 65.20 -13.95 -83.92
C ALA A 288 66.72 -14.20 -84.00
N LYS A 289 67.38 -14.41 -82.85
CA LYS A 289 68.81 -14.76 -82.78
C LYS A 289 69.09 -16.11 -83.43
N GLN A 290 68.24 -17.12 -83.19
CA GLN A 290 68.33 -18.43 -83.84
C GLN A 290 68.11 -18.33 -85.35
N GLN A 291 67.14 -17.54 -85.81
CA GLN A 291 66.90 -17.30 -87.24
C GLN A 291 68.10 -16.60 -87.89
N ARG A 292 68.69 -15.59 -87.24
CA ARG A 292 69.93 -14.93 -87.71
C ARG A 292 71.10 -15.90 -87.79
N ALA A 293 71.27 -16.75 -86.78
CA ALA A 293 72.30 -17.80 -86.78
C ALA A 293 72.06 -18.83 -87.90
N ALA A 294 70.81 -19.23 -88.13
CA ALA A 294 70.44 -20.13 -89.22
C ALA A 294 70.69 -19.51 -90.61
N ARG A 295 70.37 -18.22 -90.80
CA ARG A 295 70.71 -17.48 -92.03
C ARG A 295 72.22 -17.43 -92.25
N ARG A 296 73.01 -17.08 -91.22
CA ARG A 296 74.48 -17.12 -91.27
C ARG A 296 75.02 -18.50 -91.63
N ARG A 297 74.46 -19.58 -91.06
CA ARG A 297 74.84 -20.96 -91.41
C ARG A 297 74.49 -21.30 -92.86
N LYS A 298 73.34 -20.86 -93.37
CA LYS A 298 72.95 -21.05 -94.78
C LYS A 298 73.89 -20.28 -95.71
N GLU A 299 74.23 -19.04 -95.39
CA GLU A 299 75.20 -18.23 -96.13
C GLU A 299 76.59 -18.88 -96.12
N GLN A 300 77.08 -19.32 -94.96
CA GLN A 300 78.34 -20.07 -94.84
C GLN A 300 78.34 -21.37 -95.63
N ARG A 301 77.22 -22.11 -95.65
CA ARG A 301 77.07 -23.31 -96.50
C ARG A 301 77.06 -22.94 -97.98
N ALA A 302 76.40 -21.85 -98.37
CA ALA A 302 76.36 -21.40 -99.76
C ALA A 302 77.73 -20.91 -100.25
N THR A 303 78.50 -20.21 -99.41
CA THR A 303 79.89 -19.83 -99.71
C THR A 303 80.81 -21.04 -99.76
N ALA A 304 80.67 -22.01 -98.84
CA ALA A 304 81.40 -23.27 -98.90
C ALA A 304 81.07 -24.09 -100.16
N LEU A 305 79.80 -24.14 -100.58
CA LEU A 305 79.40 -24.79 -101.84
C LEU A 305 79.94 -24.07 -103.08
N LYS A 306 79.99 -22.72 -103.07
CA LYS A 306 80.65 -21.95 -104.14
C LYS A 306 82.16 -22.21 -104.17
N ALA A 307 82.81 -22.25 -103.01
CA ALA A 307 84.23 -22.59 -102.90
C ALA A 307 84.51 -24.03 -103.38
N ASN A 308 83.67 -25.00 -103.01
CA ASN A 308 83.77 -26.39 -103.50
C ASN A 308 83.49 -26.49 -105.01
N ARG A 309 82.53 -25.73 -105.56
CA ARG A 309 82.32 -25.67 -107.02
C ARG A 309 83.48 -25.02 -107.76
N GLN A 310 84.14 -24.03 -107.18
CA GLN A 310 85.34 -23.42 -107.75
C GLN A 310 86.57 -24.35 -107.64
N ALA A 311 86.67 -25.15 -106.56
CA ALA A 311 87.67 -26.19 -106.43
C ALA A 311 87.43 -27.35 -107.42
N ALA A 312 86.18 -27.77 -107.63
CA ALA A 312 85.81 -28.76 -108.63
C ALA A 312 86.07 -28.27 -110.06
N LYS A 313 85.80 -27.00 -110.37
CA LYS A 313 86.18 -26.38 -111.66
C LYS A 313 87.68 -26.24 -111.85
N LYS A 314 88.47 -26.09 -110.78
CA LYS A 314 89.95 -26.16 -110.86
C LYS A 314 90.46 -27.59 -111.05
N ALA A 315 89.75 -28.60 -110.52
CA ALA A 315 90.06 -30.01 -110.77
C ALA A 315 89.70 -30.44 -112.21
N GLU A 316 88.57 -29.97 -112.77
CA GLU A 316 88.18 -30.24 -114.17
C GLU A 316 89.07 -29.56 -115.23
N VAL A 317 89.87 -28.55 -114.87
CA VAL A 317 90.85 -27.92 -115.77
C VAL A 317 92.22 -28.60 -115.68
N GLY A 318 92.44 -29.47 -114.68
CA GLY A 318 93.65 -30.31 -114.60
C GLY A 318 93.63 -31.54 -115.53
N ASP A 319 92.45 -32.07 -115.85
CA ASP A 319 92.29 -33.33 -116.61
C ASP A 319 92.10 -33.15 -118.13
N LYS A 320 92.37 -31.96 -118.68
CA LYS A 320 92.27 -31.69 -120.13
C LYS A 320 93.56 -31.18 -120.80
N VAL A 321 94.71 -31.34 -120.15
CA VAL A 321 96.04 -31.09 -120.77
C VAL A 321 96.94 -32.31 -120.58
N GLN A 322 96.45 -33.50 -120.91
CA GLN A 322 97.26 -34.67 -121.26
C GLN A 322 96.48 -35.52 -122.28
N ALA A 323 96.46 -35.05 -123.52
CA ALA A 323 96.30 -35.84 -124.74
C ALA A 323 96.78 -34.98 -125.92
#